data_AF-A0A7C8UB11-F1
#
_entry.id   AF-A0A7C8UB11-F1
#
_cell.length_a   1.000
_cell.length_b   1.000
_cell.length_c   1.000
_cell.angle_alpha   90.00
_cell.angle_beta   90.00
_cell.angle_gamma   90.00
#
_symmetry.space_group_name_H-M   'P 1'
#
loop_
_entity.id
_entity.type
_entity.pdbx_description
1 polymer ?
#
loop_
_entity_poly.entity_id
_entity_poly.type
_entity_poly.pdbx_seq_one_letter_code
_entity_poly.pdbx_strand_id
1 'polypeptide(L)'
;MCNPPFYTSINDMLSSAKTKAVPPLSACTGSTTEMVTNGGEVAFVNRMVEESLKLKEKVRWYTSMLGKRSSVEKVVEKLKESGVANYVVGEFVQGAKTKRWAVGWSFGHRRAGDHISRQPTSHLLRSHLPFPTTFKIPLPIDAVLSTLLPRVEELMKKSCGDFPAESFEWSSVQLPYFATMYGTVETLYSNGKGETNGNTWARAARRRRKQLEKEAAEGRISEIPQEPKFGFAAGIFIGLSGPAPEAGVAGKGDPSTQEEGKKGEEDQDMVDETDAWDHDFISLPASSMEPEASKGSYILLRWTIGVDHVIWESFCGMLRRKLLEGLTEMKA
;
A
#
# COMPACT_ATOMS: atom_id res chain seq x y z
N MET A 1 -15.42 -9.09 4.68
CA MET A 1 -14.82 -9.86 3.58
C MET A 1 -15.87 -10.75 2.93
N CYS A 2 -15.75 -11.06 1.64
CA CYS A 2 -16.69 -11.89 0.90
C CYS A 2 -15.97 -12.85 -0.07
N ASN A 3 -16.50 -14.06 -0.22
CA ASN A 3 -16.19 -14.96 -1.33
C ASN A 3 -17.52 -15.22 -2.08
N PRO A 4 -17.80 -14.51 -3.18
CA PRO A 4 -19.10 -14.53 -3.83
C PRO A 4 -19.28 -15.79 -4.67
N PRO A 5 -20.53 -16.20 -4.95
CA PRO A 5 -20.80 -17.26 -5.91
C PRO A 5 -20.27 -16.87 -7.31
N PHE A 6 -19.44 -17.73 -7.92
CA PHE A 6 -18.69 -17.38 -9.13
C PHE A 6 -19.50 -17.43 -10.42
N TYR A 7 -20.52 -18.29 -10.49
CA TYR A 7 -21.16 -18.64 -11.76
C TYR A 7 -22.54 -18.01 -11.89
N THR A 8 -22.91 -17.68 -13.14
CA THR A 8 -24.23 -17.13 -13.46
C THR A 8 -25.34 -18.19 -13.46
N SER A 9 -24.96 -19.44 -13.73
CA SER A 9 -25.85 -20.60 -13.81
C SER A 9 -25.06 -21.90 -13.63
N ILE A 10 -25.77 -23.01 -13.43
CA ILE A 10 -25.16 -24.36 -13.43
C ILE A 10 -24.49 -24.66 -14.79
N ASN A 11 -25.07 -24.18 -15.89
CA ASN A 11 -24.49 -24.36 -17.23
C ASN A 11 -23.17 -23.58 -17.38
N ASP A 12 -23.06 -22.37 -16.84
CA ASP A 12 -21.80 -21.59 -16.80
C ASP A 12 -20.71 -22.29 -15.98
N MET A 13 -21.09 -22.94 -14.88
CA MET A 13 -20.18 -23.76 -14.09
C MET A 13 -19.65 -24.95 -14.89
N LEU A 14 -20.54 -25.69 -15.57
CA LEU A 14 -20.17 -26.85 -16.38
C LEU A 14 -19.33 -26.46 -17.60
N SER A 15 -19.64 -25.36 -18.28
CA SER A 15 -18.85 -24.87 -19.41
C SER A 15 -17.45 -24.42 -18.95
N SER A 16 -17.37 -23.68 -17.83
CA SER A 16 -16.11 -23.26 -17.23
C SER A 16 -15.23 -24.45 -16.81
N ALA A 17 -15.84 -25.56 -16.38
CA ALA A 17 -15.13 -26.80 -16.08
C ALA A 17 -14.59 -27.48 -17.35
N LYS A 18 -15.36 -27.48 -18.44
CA LYS A 18 -14.96 -28.08 -19.74
C LYS A 18 -13.83 -27.32 -20.44
N THR A 19 -13.73 -26.00 -20.26
CA THR A 19 -12.65 -25.18 -20.83
C THR A 19 -11.28 -25.48 -20.20
N LYS A 20 -11.23 -26.14 -19.04
CA LYS A 20 -9.97 -26.52 -18.40
C LYS A 20 -9.47 -27.83 -19.00
N ALA A 21 -8.24 -27.81 -19.51
CA ALA A 21 -7.59 -28.99 -20.12
C ALA A 21 -7.36 -30.14 -19.13
N VAL A 22 -7.36 -29.85 -17.82
CA VAL A 22 -7.18 -30.84 -16.75
C VAL A 22 -8.26 -30.60 -15.69
N PRO A 23 -8.94 -31.66 -15.20
CA PRO A 23 -9.90 -31.51 -14.11
C PRO A 23 -9.24 -30.95 -12.86
N PRO A 24 -9.97 -30.19 -12.03
CA PRO A 24 -9.44 -29.69 -10.77
C PRO A 24 -9.03 -30.86 -9.86
N LEU A 25 -7.92 -30.69 -9.14
CA LEU A 25 -7.41 -31.68 -8.18
C LEU A 25 -8.27 -31.79 -6.91
N SER A 26 -9.11 -30.78 -6.65
CA SER A 26 -10.04 -30.75 -5.52
C SER A 26 -11.48 -30.98 -5.98
N ALA A 27 -12.22 -31.76 -5.19
CA ALA A 27 -13.66 -31.88 -5.34
C ALA A 27 -14.33 -30.56 -4.94
N CYS A 28 -15.22 -30.04 -5.79
CA CYS A 28 -16.06 -28.90 -5.44
C CYS A 28 -17.29 -29.42 -4.69
N THR A 29 -17.30 -29.27 -3.36
CA THR A 29 -18.39 -29.73 -2.49
C THR A 29 -19.36 -28.61 -2.11
N GLY A 30 -19.24 -27.43 -2.73
CA GLY A 30 -20.09 -26.28 -2.44
C GLY A 30 -21.55 -26.55 -2.82
N SER A 31 -22.47 -25.99 -2.03
CA SER A 31 -23.90 -26.00 -2.36
C SER A 31 -24.18 -25.16 -3.62
N THR A 32 -25.30 -25.43 -4.30
CA THR A 32 -25.68 -24.66 -5.50
C THR A 32 -25.80 -23.16 -5.22
N THR A 33 -26.25 -22.78 -4.02
CA THR A 33 -26.36 -21.40 -3.55
C THR A 33 -25.00 -20.73 -3.27
N GLU A 34 -23.97 -21.50 -2.93
CA GLU A 34 -22.61 -20.99 -2.75
C GLU A 34 -21.85 -20.86 -4.08
N MET A 35 -22.30 -21.57 -5.12
CA MET A 35 -21.62 -21.61 -6.42
C MET A 35 -22.26 -20.70 -7.47
N VAL A 36 -23.59 -20.52 -7.42
CA VAL A 36 -24.36 -19.85 -8.46
C VAL A 36 -25.16 -18.68 -7.91
N THR A 37 -25.10 -17.55 -8.61
CA THR A 37 -25.96 -16.40 -8.36
C THR A 37 -26.33 -15.72 -9.68
N ASN A 38 -27.48 -15.04 -9.72
CA ASN A 38 -27.88 -14.34 -10.94
C ASN A 38 -26.85 -13.26 -11.30
N GLY A 39 -26.34 -13.30 -12.53
CA GLY A 39 -25.26 -12.41 -12.99
C GLY A 39 -23.86 -12.75 -12.44
N GLY A 40 -23.72 -13.84 -11.68
CA GLY A 40 -22.44 -14.36 -11.18
C GLY A 40 -21.72 -13.42 -10.22
N GLU A 41 -20.42 -13.65 -10.02
CA GLU A 41 -19.63 -12.86 -9.07
C GLU A 41 -19.62 -11.36 -9.37
N VAL A 42 -19.67 -10.97 -10.64
CA VAL A 42 -19.64 -9.55 -11.05
C VAL A 42 -20.90 -8.83 -10.57
N ALA A 43 -22.08 -9.39 -10.82
CA ALA A 43 -23.33 -8.78 -10.37
C ALA A 43 -23.42 -8.77 -8.84
N PHE A 44 -22.93 -9.83 -8.19
CA PHE A 44 -22.88 -9.90 -6.73
C PHE A 44 -22.03 -8.77 -6.15
N VAL A 45 -20.80 -8.61 -6.64
CA VAL A 45 -19.88 -7.59 -6.12
C VAL A 45 -20.31 -6.17 -6.52
N ASN A 46 -20.89 -5.97 -7.71
CA ASN A 46 -21.45 -4.68 -8.08
C ASN A 46 -22.58 -4.24 -7.14
N ARG A 47 -23.44 -5.17 -6.69
CA ARG A 47 -24.44 -4.88 -5.65
C ARG A 47 -23.77 -4.49 -4.33
N MET A 48 -22.70 -5.19 -3.92
CA MET A 48 -21.94 -4.80 -2.73
C MET A 48 -21.36 -3.38 -2.86
N VAL A 49 -20.88 -3.00 -4.04
CA VAL A 49 -20.40 -1.62 -4.29
C VAL A 49 -21.57 -0.64 -4.09
N GLU A 50 -22.74 -0.89 -4.66
CA GLU A 50 -23.92 -0.03 -4.53
C GLU A 50 -24.43 0.08 -3.09
N GLU A 51 -24.44 -1.01 -2.35
CA GLU A 51 -24.79 -1.03 -0.92
C GLU A 51 -23.75 -0.27 -0.09
N SER A 52 -22.46 -0.39 -0.43
CA SER A 52 -21.38 0.30 0.26
C SER A 52 -21.47 1.82 0.11
N LEU A 53 -22.08 2.35 -0.97
CA LEU A 53 -22.33 3.79 -1.13
C LEU A 53 -23.26 4.37 -0.06
N LYS A 54 -24.12 3.53 0.55
CA LYS A 54 -25.03 3.91 1.64
C LYS A 54 -24.33 3.84 2.99
N LEU A 55 -23.51 2.82 3.20
CA LEU A 55 -22.81 2.57 4.46
C LEU A 55 -21.54 3.42 4.62
N LYS A 56 -20.85 3.72 3.51
CA LYS A 56 -19.62 4.51 3.43
C LYS A 56 -18.60 4.07 4.48
N GLU A 57 -18.17 5.00 5.33
CA GLU A 57 -17.13 4.82 6.35
C GLU A 57 -17.58 4.04 7.58
N LYS A 58 -18.84 3.59 7.67
CA LYS A 58 -19.27 2.63 8.71
C LYS A 58 -18.48 1.32 8.65
N VAL A 59 -17.97 0.98 7.46
CA VAL A 59 -16.99 -0.09 7.26
C VAL A 59 -15.72 0.54 6.70
N ARG A 60 -14.58 0.26 7.34
CA ARG A 60 -13.29 0.83 6.90
C ARG A 60 -12.87 0.33 5.53
N TRP A 61 -13.01 -0.97 5.29
CA TRP A 61 -12.68 -1.63 4.03
C TRP A 61 -13.71 -2.69 3.68
N TYR A 62 -14.26 -2.59 2.48
CA TYR A 62 -15.06 -3.63 1.86
C TYR A 62 -14.12 -4.47 1.00
N THR A 63 -14.26 -5.80 1.03
CA THR A 63 -13.37 -6.71 0.27
C THR A 63 -14.15 -7.89 -0.27
N SER A 64 -13.78 -8.31 -1.49
CA SER A 64 -14.32 -9.50 -2.13
C SER A 64 -13.24 -10.24 -2.91
N MET A 65 -13.21 -11.57 -2.78
CA MET A 65 -12.39 -12.44 -3.61
C MET A 65 -13.10 -12.68 -4.95
N LEU A 66 -12.36 -12.81 -6.04
CA LEU A 66 -12.87 -13.07 -7.38
C LEU A 66 -12.24 -14.35 -7.95
N GLY A 67 -13.09 -15.17 -8.56
CA GLY A 67 -12.74 -16.44 -9.18
C GLY A 67 -12.22 -16.29 -10.61
N LYS A 68 -12.65 -15.25 -11.34
CA LYS A 68 -12.26 -14.98 -12.74
C LYS A 68 -11.52 -13.64 -12.84
N ARG A 69 -10.43 -13.63 -13.62
CA ARG A 69 -9.62 -12.41 -13.88
C ARG A 69 -10.44 -11.29 -14.50
N SER A 70 -11.29 -11.61 -15.47
CA SER A 70 -12.15 -10.64 -16.18
C SER A 70 -13.19 -9.97 -15.27
N SER A 71 -13.50 -10.58 -14.12
CA SER A 71 -14.38 -9.98 -13.12
C SER A 71 -13.72 -8.79 -12.43
N VAL A 72 -12.38 -8.80 -12.28
CA VAL A 72 -11.61 -7.69 -11.67
C VAL A 72 -11.80 -6.42 -12.49
N GLU A 73 -11.67 -6.52 -13.82
CA GLU A 73 -11.77 -5.39 -14.75
C GLU A 73 -13.11 -4.66 -14.58
N LYS A 74 -14.22 -5.44 -14.64
CA LYS A 74 -15.59 -4.92 -14.50
C LYS A 74 -15.88 -4.32 -13.13
N VAL A 75 -15.38 -4.93 -12.05
CA VAL A 75 -15.57 -4.41 -10.69
C VAL A 75 -14.78 -3.11 -10.51
N VAL A 76 -13.55 -3.03 -11.02
CA VAL A 76 -12.73 -1.81 -10.97
C VAL A 76 -13.37 -0.67 -11.76
N GLU A 77 -13.93 -0.94 -12.94
CA GLU A 77 -14.71 0.04 -13.71
C GLU A 77 -15.89 0.56 -12.89
N LYS A 78 -16.69 -0.32 -12.29
CA LYS A 78 -17.82 0.06 -11.43
C LYS A 78 -17.38 0.91 -10.22
N LEU A 79 -16.24 0.60 -9.60
CA LEU A 79 -15.68 1.41 -8.51
C LEU A 79 -15.34 2.83 -8.99
N LYS A 80 -14.69 2.95 -10.14
CA LYS A 80 -14.34 4.24 -10.75
C LYS A 80 -15.58 5.06 -11.12
N GLU A 81 -16.57 4.43 -11.75
CA GLU A 81 -17.87 5.05 -12.07
C GLU A 81 -18.59 5.56 -10.82
N SER A 82 -18.46 4.84 -9.71
CA SER A 82 -19.05 5.19 -8.42
C SER A 82 -18.23 6.24 -7.64
N GLY A 83 -17.16 6.79 -8.24
CA GLY A 83 -16.29 7.79 -7.63
C GLY A 83 -15.33 7.24 -6.56
N VAL A 84 -15.14 5.92 -6.49
CA VAL A 84 -14.29 5.28 -5.48
C VAL A 84 -12.86 5.17 -5.99
N ALA A 85 -12.02 6.12 -5.59
CA ALA A 85 -10.60 6.16 -5.96
C ALA A 85 -9.66 5.45 -4.96
N ASN A 86 -10.17 5.03 -3.79
CA ASN A 86 -9.40 4.30 -2.78
C ASN A 86 -9.76 2.82 -2.83
N TYR A 87 -9.02 2.07 -3.65
CA TYR A 87 -9.24 0.65 -3.85
C TYR A 87 -7.91 -0.10 -3.94
N VAL A 88 -7.97 -1.42 -3.80
CA VAL A 88 -6.85 -2.35 -3.89
C VAL A 88 -7.18 -3.47 -4.85
N VAL A 89 -6.18 -3.94 -5.58
CA VAL A 89 -6.28 -5.12 -6.45
C VAL A 89 -5.13 -6.06 -6.11
N GLY A 90 -5.47 -7.30 -5.77
CA GLY A 90 -4.52 -8.36 -5.41
C GLY A 90 -4.69 -9.61 -6.28
N GLU A 91 -3.63 -10.40 -6.35
CA GLU A 91 -3.61 -11.74 -6.98
C GLU A 91 -3.09 -12.74 -5.96
N PHE A 92 -3.88 -13.78 -5.68
CA PHE A 92 -3.51 -14.88 -4.81
C PHE A 92 -3.13 -16.09 -5.68
N VAL A 93 -1.89 -16.55 -5.54
CA VAL A 93 -1.37 -17.71 -6.27
C VAL A 93 -1.11 -18.82 -5.25
N GLN A 94 -1.91 -19.88 -5.32
CA GLN A 94 -1.73 -21.07 -4.47
C GLN A 94 -1.38 -22.28 -5.33
N GLY A 95 -0.17 -22.80 -5.11
CA GLY A 95 0.42 -23.84 -5.95
C GLY A 95 0.63 -23.39 -7.40
N ALA A 96 0.80 -24.35 -8.31
CA ALA A 96 1.14 -24.05 -9.70
C ALA A 96 -0.05 -23.60 -10.57
N LYS A 97 -1.30 -23.82 -10.14
CA LYS A 97 -2.48 -23.75 -11.03
C LYS A 97 -3.64 -22.89 -10.52
N THR A 98 -3.78 -22.69 -9.21
CA THR A 98 -4.94 -21.97 -8.67
C THR A 98 -4.60 -20.50 -8.46
N LYS A 99 -5.19 -19.67 -9.31
CA LYS A 99 -5.17 -18.21 -9.16
C LYS A 99 -6.53 -17.72 -8.69
N ARG A 100 -6.52 -16.78 -7.75
CA ARG A 100 -7.67 -15.98 -7.34
C ARG A 100 -7.26 -14.52 -7.34
N TRP A 101 -8.24 -13.65 -7.41
CA TRP A 101 -8.02 -12.22 -7.32
C TRP A 101 -8.77 -11.66 -6.13
N ALA A 102 -8.35 -10.49 -5.68
CA ALA A 102 -9.05 -9.77 -4.64
C ALA A 102 -9.26 -8.33 -5.09
N VAL A 103 -10.42 -7.78 -4.77
CA VAL A 103 -10.69 -6.35 -4.85
C VAL A 103 -11.13 -5.89 -3.49
N GLY A 104 -10.58 -4.76 -3.04
CA GLY A 104 -11.05 -4.09 -1.84
C GLY A 104 -11.20 -2.59 -2.09
N TRP A 105 -12.08 -1.94 -1.35
CA TRP A 105 -12.29 -0.50 -1.48
C TRP A 105 -12.69 0.14 -0.15
N SER A 106 -12.42 1.44 -0.06
CA SER A 106 -12.69 2.25 1.11
C SER A 106 -13.24 3.62 0.71
N PHE A 107 -14.07 4.20 1.58
CA PHE A 107 -14.50 5.59 1.49
C PHE A 107 -13.66 6.52 2.39
N GLY A 108 -12.83 5.94 3.25
CA GLY A 108 -11.99 6.70 4.16
C GLY A 108 -10.76 7.28 3.46
N HIS A 109 -10.11 8.21 4.17
CA HIS A 109 -8.90 8.90 3.71
C HIS A 109 -7.61 8.07 3.88
N ARG A 110 -7.62 7.01 4.70
CA ARG A 110 -6.45 6.15 4.90
C ARG A 110 -6.19 5.28 3.67
N ARG A 111 -4.96 5.28 3.19
CA ARG A 111 -4.53 4.57 1.99
C ARG A 111 -3.79 3.29 2.33
N ALA A 112 -4.06 2.22 1.59
CA ALA A 112 -3.24 1.02 1.63
C ALA A 112 -1.95 1.25 0.82
N GLY A 113 -0.81 0.86 1.37
CA GLY A 113 0.47 0.99 0.67
C GLY A 113 0.55 0.14 -0.60
N ASP A 114 1.41 0.53 -1.55
CA ASP A 114 1.55 -0.12 -2.87
C ASP A 114 1.77 -1.64 -2.83
N HIS A 115 2.49 -2.16 -1.82
CA HIS A 115 2.65 -3.60 -1.62
C HIS A 115 1.35 -4.39 -1.41
N ILE A 116 0.28 -3.73 -0.94
CA ILE A 116 -1.06 -4.30 -0.78
C ILE A 116 -1.95 -3.88 -1.94
N SER A 117 -1.93 -2.59 -2.29
CA SER A 117 -2.86 -2.01 -3.26
C SER A 117 -2.51 -2.31 -4.71
N ARG A 118 -1.21 -2.56 -4.97
CA ARG A 118 -0.60 -2.77 -6.29
C ARG A 118 0.31 -4.00 -6.28
N GLN A 119 -0.15 -5.11 -5.71
CA GLN A 119 0.61 -6.37 -5.69
C GLN A 119 1.11 -6.76 -7.08
N PRO A 120 2.25 -7.48 -7.19
CA PRO A 120 2.71 -8.04 -8.46
C PRO A 120 1.59 -8.89 -9.08
N THR A 121 0.99 -8.35 -10.13
CA THR A 121 -0.12 -8.98 -10.84
C THR A 121 0.28 -9.26 -12.28
N SER A 122 -0.44 -10.17 -12.93
CA SER A 122 -0.30 -10.38 -14.38
C SER A 122 -0.30 -9.04 -15.15
N HIS A 123 0.48 -8.96 -16.23
CA HIS A 123 0.60 -7.74 -17.06
C HIS A 123 -0.77 -7.16 -17.49
N LEU A 124 -1.79 -8.02 -17.62
CA LEU A 124 -3.15 -7.67 -17.99
C LEU A 124 -3.91 -6.85 -16.94
N LEU A 125 -3.51 -6.90 -15.67
CA LEU A 125 -4.15 -6.13 -14.59
C LEU A 125 -3.47 -4.80 -14.30
N ARG A 126 -2.30 -4.51 -14.93
CA ARG A 126 -1.52 -3.29 -14.67
C ARG A 126 -2.30 -2.00 -14.91
N SER A 127 -3.17 -1.99 -15.93
CA SER A 127 -4.05 -0.85 -16.25
C SER A 127 -5.18 -0.63 -15.24
N HIS A 128 -5.46 -1.62 -14.40
CA HIS A 128 -6.56 -1.60 -13.43
C HIS A 128 -6.07 -1.28 -12.01
N LEU A 129 -4.76 -1.23 -11.79
CA LEU A 129 -4.17 -0.92 -10.49
C LEU A 129 -4.51 0.52 -10.04
N PRO A 130 -4.79 0.75 -8.75
CA PRO A 130 -5.11 2.07 -8.19
C PRO A 130 -3.91 3.01 -8.26
N PHE A 131 -4.11 4.33 -8.26
CA PHE A 131 -2.99 5.30 -8.30
C PHE A 131 -1.88 4.98 -7.26
N PRO A 132 -0.58 5.02 -7.62
CA PRO A 132 0.52 4.68 -6.71
C PRO A 132 0.56 5.55 -5.45
N THR A 133 0.69 4.91 -4.30
CA THR A 133 0.82 5.60 -3.00
C THR A 133 2.26 5.79 -2.58
N THR A 134 3.24 5.42 -3.41
CA THR A 134 4.66 5.64 -3.10
C THR A 134 5.36 6.49 -4.16
N PHE A 135 6.40 7.19 -3.73
CA PHE A 135 7.23 8.01 -4.60
C PHE A 135 8.69 7.88 -4.18
N LYS A 136 9.54 7.44 -5.11
CA LYS A 136 10.97 7.20 -4.88
C LYS A 136 11.81 8.36 -5.41
N ILE A 137 12.68 8.91 -4.55
CA ILE A 137 13.66 9.94 -4.90
C ILE A 137 15.06 9.32 -4.82
N PRO A 138 15.74 9.06 -5.95
CA PRO A 138 17.10 8.56 -5.92
C PRO A 138 18.06 9.60 -5.35
N LEU A 139 18.99 9.17 -4.49
CA LEU A 139 20.06 10.03 -3.98
C LEU A 139 21.33 9.85 -4.84
N PRO A 140 22.15 10.91 -5.00
CA PRO A 140 23.40 10.80 -5.75
C PRO A 140 24.35 9.79 -5.08
N ILE A 141 24.96 8.91 -5.88
CA ILE A 141 25.84 7.82 -5.43
C ILE A 141 27.26 8.34 -5.08
N ASP A 142 27.64 9.51 -5.61
CA ASP A 142 29.05 9.92 -5.73
C ASP A 142 29.61 10.75 -4.55
N ALA A 143 28.78 11.14 -3.57
CA ALA A 143 29.24 11.86 -2.39
C ALA A 143 29.37 10.88 -1.23
N VAL A 144 30.46 10.99 -0.45
CA VAL A 144 30.72 10.20 0.76
C VAL A 144 29.43 10.07 1.57
N LEU A 145 28.81 8.88 1.54
CA LEU A 145 27.44 8.65 2.05
C LEU A 145 27.27 9.14 3.49
N SER A 146 28.32 9.08 4.31
CA SER A 146 28.32 9.54 5.70
C SER A 146 28.15 11.05 5.87
N THR A 147 28.57 11.88 4.91
CA THR A 147 28.41 13.35 5.00
C THR A 147 27.09 13.83 4.41
N LEU A 148 26.51 13.08 3.46
CA LEU A 148 25.26 13.43 2.80
C LEU A 148 24.03 13.08 3.65
N LEU A 149 24.00 11.89 4.27
CA LEU A 149 22.81 11.36 4.94
C LEU A 149 22.32 12.22 6.12
N PRO A 150 23.18 12.71 7.05
CA PRO A 150 22.72 13.62 8.11
C PRO A 150 22.12 14.91 7.55
N ARG A 151 22.65 15.43 6.44
CA ARG A 151 22.16 16.66 5.80
C ARG A 151 20.84 16.44 5.06
N VAL A 152 20.69 15.31 4.37
CA VAL A 152 19.43 14.91 3.73
C VAL A 152 18.35 14.76 4.79
N GLU A 153 18.68 14.14 5.93
CA GLU A 153 17.78 14.04 7.07
C GLU A 153 17.38 15.42 7.62
N GLU A 154 18.33 16.33 7.81
CA GLU A 154 18.06 17.71 8.26
C GLU A 154 17.16 18.47 7.26
N LEU A 155 17.45 18.36 5.96
CA LEU A 155 16.64 18.94 4.90
C LEU A 155 15.22 18.36 4.89
N MET A 156 15.06 17.06 5.14
CA MET A 156 13.74 16.43 5.29
C MET A 156 13.01 16.94 6.53
N LYS A 157 13.67 16.99 7.68
CA LYS A 157 13.11 17.53 8.93
C LYS A 157 12.64 18.97 8.75
N LYS A 158 13.47 19.83 8.15
CA LYS A 158 13.13 21.22 7.85
C LYS A 158 11.99 21.30 6.83
N SER A 159 12.13 20.59 5.71
CA SER A 159 11.13 20.65 4.63
C SER A 159 9.76 20.18 5.09
N CYS A 160 9.69 19.17 5.94
CA CYS A 160 8.44 18.65 6.50
C CYS A 160 7.95 19.44 7.72
N GLY A 161 8.87 19.98 8.54
CA GLY A 161 8.57 20.77 9.73
C GLY A 161 8.19 22.24 9.47
N ASP A 162 8.51 22.78 8.30
CA ASP A 162 8.11 24.13 7.87
C ASP A 162 6.58 24.27 7.68
N PHE A 163 5.83 23.17 7.76
CA PHE A 163 4.39 23.16 7.56
C PHE A 163 3.64 23.06 8.88
N PRO A 164 2.47 23.74 9.03
CA PRO A 164 1.57 23.49 10.14
C PRO A 164 1.02 22.06 10.03
N ALA A 165 1.79 21.12 10.57
CA ALA A 165 1.41 19.75 10.75
C ALA A 165 0.59 19.63 12.03
N GLU A 166 -0.50 18.86 11.99
CA GLU A 166 -1.16 18.42 13.24
C GLU A 166 -0.19 17.56 14.04
N SER A 167 0.61 16.75 13.34
CA SER A 167 1.67 15.94 13.93
C SER A 167 2.81 15.80 12.94
N PHE A 168 4.05 15.92 13.43
CA PHE A 168 5.24 15.54 12.69
C PHE A 168 6.22 14.88 13.65
N GLU A 169 6.56 13.64 13.34
CA GLU A 169 7.47 12.82 14.13
C GLU A 169 8.57 12.30 13.22
N TRP A 170 9.81 12.39 13.68
CA TRP A 170 10.95 11.87 12.96
C TRP A 170 11.84 11.06 13.89
N SER A 171 12.23 9.88 13.44
CA SER A 171 13.07 8.95 14.16
C SER A 171 14.39 8.72 13.40
N SER A 172 15.50 9.04 14.05
CA SER A 172 16.86 8.83 13.53
C SER A 172 17.37 7.41 13.81
N VAL A 173 16.49 6.41 13.70
CA VAL A 173 16.82 5.01 13.99
C VAL A 173 17.40 4.35 12.75
N GLN A 174 18.60 3.78 12.91
CA GLN A 174 19.27 2.99 11.88
C GLN A 174 18.94 1.51 12.05
N LEU A 175 18.22 0.94 11.09
CA LEU A 175 17.86 -0.48 11.06
C LEU A 175 18.57 -1.15 9.88
N PRO A 176 19.67 -1.88 10.10
CA PRO A 176 20.47 -2.49 9.02
C PRO A 176 19.75 -3.63 8.30
N TYR A 177 18.76 -4.26 8.93
CA TYR A 177 17.97 -5.37 8.40
C TYR A 177 16.49 -5.02 8.34
N PHE A 178 16.17 -3.87 7.75
CA PHE A 178 14.80 -3.40 7.62
C PHE A 178 14.08 -4.15 6.50
N ALA A 179 13.05 -4.93 6.85
CA ALA A 179 12.17 -5.56 5.87
C ALA A 179 11.24 -4.49 5.26
N THR A 180 11.47 -4.13 4.00
CA THR A 180 10.63 -3.17 3.30
C THR A 180 9.26 -3.73 2.98
N MET A 181 8.33 -2.84 2.64
CA MET A 181 7.00 -3.19 2.17
C MET A 181 7.04 -4.09 0.91
N TYR A 182 8.15 -4.09 0.16
CA TYR A 182 8.31 -4.91 -1.04
C TYR A 182 8.86 -6.32 -0.74
N GLY A 183 9.19 -6.62 0.51
CA GLY A 183 9.83 -7.88 0.90
C GLY A 183 11.35 -7.89 0.66
N THR A 184 11.97 -6.75 0.36
CA THR A 184 13.44 -6.61 0.36
C THR A 184 13.95 -6.35 1.77
N VAL A 185 15.16 -6.80 2.06
CA VAL A 185 15.88 -6.39 3.28
C VAL A 185 16.84 -5.28 2.90
N GLU A 186 16.68 -4.11 3.51
CA GLU A 186 17.47 -2.92 3.22
C GLU A 186 17.91 -2.24 4.52
N THR A 187 18.87 -1.32 4.43
CA THR A 187 19.26 -0.49 5.58
C THR A 187 18.41 0.77 5.61
N LEU A 188 17.52 0.87 6.60
CA LEU A 188 16.81 2.11 6.91
C LEU A 188 17.72 3.01 7.75
N TYR A 189 18.02 4.21 7.28
CA TYR A 189 18.87 5.18 7.98
C TYR A 189 18.07 6.03 8.97
N SER A 190 16.93 6.55 8.54
CA SER A 190 15.98 7.30 9.36
C SER A 190 14.62 7.37 8.69
N ASN A 191 13.57 7.63 9.47
CA ASN A 191 12.22 7.76 8.97
C ASN A 191 11.45 8.87 9.68
N GLY A 192 10.31 9.23 9.13
CA GLY A 192 9.35 10.09 9.81
C GLY A 192 7.97 10.00 9.20
N LYS A 193 7.01 10.53 9.94
CA LYS A 193 5.61 10.63 9.51
C LYS A 193 5.08 12.01 9.81
N GLY A 194 4.18 12.49 8.98
CA GLY A 194 3.54 13.77 9.16
C GLY A 194 2.08 13.72 8.74
N GLU A 195 1.24 14.41 9.50
CA GLU A 195 -0.16 14.67 9.16
C GLU A 195 -0.42 16.18 9.18
N THR A 196 -1.15 16.66 8.19
CA THR A 196 -1.47 18.07 7.97
C THR A 196 -2.94 18.21 7.59
N ASN A 197 -3.55 19.33 7.98
CA ASN A 197 -4.88 19.70 7.49
C ASN A 197 -4.74 20.47 6.18
N GLY A 198 -4.92 19.74 5.08
CA GLY A 198 -4.95 20.33 3.75
C GLY A 198 -3.59 20.58 3.11
N ASN A 199 -3.60 21.36 2.03
CA ASN A 199 -2.42 21.66 1.24
C ASN A 199 -1.67 22.87 1.81
N THR A 200 -0.74 22.60 2.73
CA THR A 200 0.03 23.64 3.43
C THR A 200 1.27 24.12 2.65
N TRP A 201 1.72 23.34 1.66
CA TRP A 201 2.96 23.62 0.91
C TRP A 201 2.76 24.37 -0.40
N ALA A 202 1.58 24.31 -1.02
CA ALA A 202 1.32 25.07 -2.24
C ALA A 202 1.08 26.56 -1.95
N ARG A 203 1.76 27.45 -2.71
CA ARG A 203 1.58 28.91 -2.59
C ARG A 203 0.12 29.33 -2.81
N ALA A 204 -0.55 28.73 -3.79
CA ALA A 204 -1.94 29.04 -4.10
C ALA A 204 -2.88 28.66 -2.94
N ALA A 205 -2.68 27.50 -2.33
CA ALA A 205 -3.47 27.03 -1.18
C ALA A 205 -3.27 27.95 0.03
N ARG A 206 -2.02 28.30 0.37
CA ARG A 206 -1.74 29.27 1.45
C ARG A 206 -2.38 30.64 1.23
N ARG A 207 -2.36 31.15 -0.01
CA ARG A 207 -3.02 32.43 -0.35
C ARG A 207 -4.53 32.35 -0.20
N ARG A 208 -5.15 31.26 -0.68
CA ARG A 208 -6.58 31.01 -0.56
C ARG A 208 -7.00 30.93 0.91
N ARG A 209 -6.25 30.20 1.73
CA ARG A 209 -6.51 30.08 3.17
C ARG A 209 -6.45 31.44 3.87
N LYS A 210 -5.41 32.25 3.61
CA LYS A 210 -5.31 33.60 4.16
C LYS A 210 -6.45 34.52 3.72
N GLN A 211 -6.94 34.35 2.48
CA GLN A 211 -8.12 35.08 2.01
C GLN A 211 -9.39 34.67 2.76
N LEU A 212 -9.62 33.36 2.95
CA LEU A 212 -10.75 32.85 3.72
C LEU A 212 -10.69 33.30 5.19
N GLU A 213 -9.51 33.27 5.81
CA GLU A 213 -9.30 33.79 7.17
C GLU A 213 -9.66 35.29 7.28
N LYS A 214 -9.28 36.08 6.26
CA LYS A 214 -9.65 37.50 6.19
C LYS A 214 -11.16 37.69 6.01
N GLU A 215 -11.79 36.90 5.13
CA GLU A 215 -13.24 36.94 4.91
C GLU A 215 -14.03 36.53 6.16
N ALA A 216 -13.52 35.55 6.92
CA ALA A 216 -14.10 35.14 8.21
C ALA A 216 -13.94 36.24 9.28
N ALA A 217 -12.75 36.86 9.36
CA ALA A 217 -12.51 37.97 10.28
C ALA A 217 -13.39 39.20 9.99
N GLU A 218 -13.76 39.39 8.71
CA GLU A 218 -14.69 40.44 8.27
C GLU A 218 -16.17 40.03 8.38
N GLY A 219 -16.47 38.84 8.90
CA GLY A 219 -17.83 38.33 9.08
C GLY A 219 -18.55 37.96 7.77
N ARG A 220 -17.83 37.89 6.64
CA ARG A 220 -18.40 37.54 5.32
C ARG A 220 -18.67 36.04 5.18
N ILE A 221 -17.99 35.21 5.97
CA ILE A 221 -18.24 33.77 6.10
C ILE A 221 -18.28 33.38 7.58
N SER A 222 -19.17 32.46 7.94
CA SER A 222 -19.34 32.02 9.32
C SER A 222 -18.28 31.04 9.78
N GLU A 223 -17.78 30.19 8.87
CA GLU A 223 -16.75 29.18 9.15
C GLU A 223 -15.82 29.01 7.95
N ILE A 224 -14.55 28.73 8.22
CA ILE A 224 -13.56 28.42 7.18
C ILE A 224 -13.75 26.94 6.81
N PRO A 225 -13.96 26.60 5.52
CA PRO A 225 -14.09 25.22 5.08
C PRO A 225 -12.88 24.38 5.50
N GLN A 226 -13.13 23.22 6.12
CA GLN A 226 -12.05 22.29 6.46
C GLN A 226 -11.46 21.69 5.19
N GLU A 227 -10.15 21.77 5.05
CA GLU A 227 -9.43 21.07 3.99
C GLU A 227 -9.27 19.58 4.36
N PRO A 228 -9.25 18.67 3.35
CA PRO A 228 -9.09 17.25 3.61
C PRO A 228 -7.75 16.97 4.29
N LYS A 229 -7.75 16.02 5.24
CA LYS A 229 -6.52 15.54 5.87
C LYS A 229 -5.54 15.01 4.83
N PHE A 230 -4.26 15.31 5.05
CA PHE A 230 -3.16 14.80 4.25
C PHE A 230 -2.10 14.23 5.18
N GLY A 231 -1.65 13.02 4.93
CA GLY A 231 -0.61 12.36 5.72
C GLY A 231 0.35 11.60 4.84
N PHE A 232 1.60 11.57 5.28
CA PHE A 232 2.68 10.92 4.59
C PHE A 232 3.62 10.23 5.59
N ALA A 233 4.36 9.26 5.09
CA ALA A 233 5.54 8.73 5.74
C ALA A 233 6.74 8.85 4.79
N ALA A 234 7.93 9.01 5.35
CA ALA A 234 9.18 9.12 4.62
C ALA A 234 10.23 8.22 5.25
N GLY A 235 11.02 7.52 4.45
CA GLY A 235 12.17 6.74 4.89
C GLY A 235 13.38 7.01 4.01
N ILE A 236 14.55 7.15 4.62
CA ILE A 236 15.83 7.24 3.93
C ILE A 236 16.45 5.84 3.95
N PHE A 237 16.66 5.26 2.78
CA PHE A 237 17.19 3.92 2.59
C PHE A 237 18.59 3.98 1.99
N ILE A 238 19.50 3.17 2.53
CA ILE A 238 20.86 3.00 2.02
C ILE A 238 20.89 1.72 1.19
N GLY A 239 21.20 1.86 -0.09
CA GLY A 239 21.43 0.71 -0.96
C GLY A 239 22.81 0.11 -0.68
N LEU A 240 22.89 -1.22 -0.56
CA LEU A 240 24.18 -1.91 -0.45
C LEU A 240 24.98 -1.72 -1.74
N SER A 241 26.12 -1.04 -1.65
CA SER A 241 27.15 -1.04 -2.70
C SER A 241 28.08 -2.24 -2.48
N GLY A 242 27.65 -3.43 -2.88
CA GLY A 242 28.49 -4.64 -2.84
C GLY A 242 27.84 -5.79 -3.60
N PRO A 243 28.62 -6.74 -4.16
CA PRO A 243 28.05 -7.94 -4.75
C PRO A 243 27.26 -8.68 -3.67
N ALA A 244 26.09 -9.21 -4.05
CA ALA A 244 25.25 -10.00 -3.15
C ALA A 244 26.11 -11.09 -2.48
N PRO A 245 25.98 -11.31 -1.16
CA PRO A 245 26.64 -12.44 -0.53
C PRO A 245 26.15 -13.71 -1.22
N GLU A 246 27.07 -14.46 -1.83
CA GLU A 246 26.76 -15.76 -2.42
C GLU A 246 26.07 -16.59 -1.33
N ALA A 247 24.83 -16.99 -1.61
CA ALA A 247 24.12 -17.94 -0.78
C ALA A 247 25.00 -19.19 -0.67
N GLY A 248 25.59 -19.41 0.50
CA GLY A 248 26.42 -20.56 0.79
C GLY A 248 25.67 -21.82 0.37
N VAL A 249 26.27 -22.57 -0.53
CA VAL A 249 25.81 -23.89 -0.97
C VAL A 249 25.76 -24.78 0.26
N ALA A 250 24.58 -24.90 0.88
CA ALA A 250 24.33 -25.91 1.89
C ALA A 250 24.32 -27.28 1.19
N GLY A 251 25.35 -28.06 1.48
CA GLY A 251 25.54 -29.40 0.97
C GLY A 251 24.36 -30.32 1.29
N LYS A 252 24.07 -31.21 0.34
CA LYS A 252 23.16 -32.34 0.50
C LYS A 252 23.57 -33.17 1.73
N GLY A 253 22.67 -33.30 2.70
CA GLY A 253 22.68 -34.32 3.74
C GLY A 253 21.28 -34.94 3.82
N ASP A 254 21.20 -36.23 3.51
CA ASP A 254 19.99 -37.07 3.54
C ASP A 254 19.64 -37.46 5.01
N PRO A 255 18.41 -37.95 5.30
CA PRO A 255 17.78 -37.85 6.61
C PRO A 255 17.90 -39.11 7.48
N SER A 256 18.14 -38.90 8.76
CA SER A 256 17.67 -39.74 9.88
C SER A 256 17.91 -38.91 11.15
N THR A 257 16.95 -38.69 12.04
CA THR A 257 16.56 -39.64 13.09
C THR A 257 15.35 -39.04 13.82
N GLN A 258 14.47 -39.92 14.29
CA GLN A 258 13.32 -39.64 15.16
C GLN A 258 13.75 -38.99 16.48
N GLU A 259 12.91 -38.14 17.07
CA GLU A 259 12.63 -38.22 18.51
C GLU A 259 11.32 -37.51 18.91
N GLU A 260 10.71 -38.07 19.96
CA GLU A 260 9.33 -37.93 20.40
C GLU A 260 9.07 -36.74 21.34
N GLY A 261 7.83 -36.25 21.27
CA GLY A 261 6.93 -35.83 22.35
C GLY A 261 7.45 -35.14 23.64
N LYS A 262 6.89 -33.95 23.91
CA LYS A 262 6.34 -33.64 25.24
C LYS A 262 5.27 -32.53 25.21
N LYS A 263 4.18 -32.80 25.93
CA LYS A 263 3.03 -31.94 26.27
C LYS A 263 3.40 -30.89 27.34
N GLY A 264 2.65 -29.80 27.34
CA GLY A 264 2.48 -28.81 28.41
C GLY A 264 2.57 -27.40 27.83
N GLU A 265 1.77 -26.41 28.18
CA GLU A 265 0.67 -26.25 29.13
C GLU A 265 0.04 -24.91 28.72
N GLU A 266 -1.27 -24.85 28.53
CA GLU A 266 -2.00 -23.62 28.23
C GLU A 266 -2.27 -22.87 29.54
N ASP A 267 -1.88 -21.60 29.59
CA ASP A 267 -2.55 -20.46 30.25
C ASP A 267 -1.51 -19.48 30.79
N GLN A 268 -1.40 -18.29 30.18
CA GLN A 268 -1.57 -17.01 30.88
C GLN A 268 -1.34 -15.79 29.97
N ASP A 269 -2.24 -14.84 30.20
CA ASP A 269 -2.10 -13.38 30.02
C ASP A 269 -2.31 -12.78 28.63
N MET A 270 -3.60 -12.57 28.35
CA MET A 270 -4.12 -11.51 27.48
C MET A 270 -3.68 -10.15 28.06
N VAL A 271 -2.54 -9.66 27.58
CA VAL A 271 -2.14 -8.26 27.72
C VAL A 271 -2.50 -7.52 26.42
N ASP A 272 -3.20 -6.41 26.62
CA ASP A 272 -3.71 -5.45 25.65
C ASP A 272 -2.65 -5.05 24.60
N GLU A 273 -2.67 -5.65 23.40
CA GLU A 273 -1.86 -5.24 22.24
C GLU A 273 -2.47 -4.01 21.55
N THR A 274 -2.47 -2.89 22.26
CA THR A 274 -2.50 -1.56 21.66
C THR A 274 -1.10 -1.16 21.23
N ASP A 275 -0.64 -1.64 20.06
CA ASP A 275 0.48 -1.03 19.35
C ASP A 275 0.30 -1.12 17.83
N ALA A 276 -0.50 -0.19 17.32
CA ALA A 276 -0.82 -0.01 15.89
C ALA A 276 0.33 0.62 15.08
N TRP A 277 1.59 0.32 15.41
CA TRP A 277 2.76 1.07 14.93
C TRP A 277 3.60 0.39 13.83
N ASP A 278 3.32 -0.86 13.45
CA ASP A 278 4.24 -1.62 12.59
C ASP A 278 3.84 -1.77 11.10
N HIS A 279 2.63 -1.39 10.66
CA HIS A 279 2.15 -1.74 9.31
C HIS A 279 2.53 -0.76 8.17
N ASP A 280 3.19 0.36 8.48
CA ASP A 280 3.46 1.38 7.46
C ASP A 280 4.74 1.18 6.64
N PHE A 281 5.61 0.24 7.04
CA PHE A 281 6.76 -0.15 6.23
C PHE A 281 7.16 -1.62 6.32
N ILE A 282 6.58 -2.41 7.24
CA ILE A 282 6.85 -3.85 7.37
C ILE A 282 5.93 -4.63 6.43
N SER A 283 6.50 -5.54 5.62
CA SER A 283 5.72 -6.50 4.85
C SER A 283 5.49 -7.81 5.60
N LEU A 284 4.35 -8.44 5.26
CA LEU A 284 4.01 -9.83 5.56
C LEU A 284 4.93 -10.81 4.78
N PRO A 285 5.04 -12.09 5.21
CA PRO A 285 6.05 -13.03 4.74
C PRO A 285 6.11 -13.21 3.21
N ALA A 286 7.34 -13.45 2.74
CA ALA A 286 7.79 -13.42 1.36
C ALA A 286 6.81 -14.02 0.33
N SER A 287 6.38 -13.19 -0.63
CA SER A 287 5.87 -13.67 -1.91
C SER A 287 7.06 -13.98 -2.84
N SER A 288 6.96 -15.05 -3.62
CA SER A 288 8.01 -15.71 -4.40
C SER A 288 8.54 -14.94 -5.63
N MET A 289 8.64 -13.61 -5.57
CA MET A 289 9.35 -12.82 -6.57
C MET A 289 10.26 -11.81 -5.86
N GLU A 290 11.58 -12.01 -6.00
CA GLU A 290 12.57 -11.06 -5.50
C GLU A 290 12.42 -9.71 -6.22
N PRO A 291 12.17 -8.61 -5.48
CA PRO A 291 12.26 -7.28 -6.05
C PRO A 291 13.74 -6.99 -6.33
N GLU A 292 14.04 -6.46 -7.52
CA GLU A 292 15.39 -5.99 -7.84
C GLU A 292 15.87 -5.03 -6.75
N ALA A 293 16.89 -5.43 -5.98
CA ALA A 293 17.51 -4.58 -4.98
C ALA A 293 17.96 -3.28 -5.66
N SER A 294 17.42 -2.15 -5.22
CA SER A 294 17.74 -0.88 -5.87
C SER A 294 19.21 -0.53 -5.68
N LYS A 295 19.91 -0.36 -6.79
CA LYS A 295 21.29 0.12 -6.82
C LYS A 295 21.32 1.58 -6.32
N GLY A 296 21.88 1.79 -5.13
CA GLY A 296 22.10 3.12 -4.54
C GLY A 296 21.07 3.54 -3.50
N SER A 297 21.43 4.54 -2.70
CA SER A 297 20.59 5.12 -1.65
C SER A 297 19.44 5.95 -2.22
N TYR A 298 18.33 6.00 -1.50
CA TYR A 298 17.12 6.70 -1.96
C TYR A 298 16.23 7.12 -0.80
N ILE A 299 15.32 8.05 -1.07
CA ILE A 299 14.21 8.39 -0.16
C ILE A 299 12.94 7.76 -0.71
N LEU A 300 12.19 7.08 0.15
CA LEU A 300 10.86 6.58 -0.15
C LEU A 300 9.83 7.44 0.57
N LEU A 301 8.92 8.05 -0.18
CA LEU A 301 7.73 8.70 0.35
C LEU A 301 6.53 7.76 0.20
N ARG A 302 5.68 7.66 1.22
CA ARG A 302 4.42 6.91 1.22
C ARG A 302 3.26 7.85 1.54
N TRP A 303 2.22 7.83 0.73
CA TRP A 303 0.96 8.50 0.95
C TRP A 303 0.10 7.65 1.89
N THR A 304 -0.07 8.10 3.12
CA THR A 304 -0.79 7.33 4.16
C THR A 304 -2.23 7.83 4.33
N ILE A 305 -2.45 9.13 4.17
CA ILE A 305 -3.75 9.78 4.33
C ILE A 305 -3.99 10.79 3.20
N GLY A 306 -5.12 10.68 2.51
CA GLY A 306 -5.61 11.69 1.59
C GLY A 306 -6.51 11.13 0.49
N VAL A 307 -7.24 12.02 -0.17
CA VAL A 307 -8.23 11.66 -1.20
C VAL A 307 -7.81 12.09 -2.60
N ASP A 308 -7.01 13.15 -2.73
CA ASP A 308 -6.62 13.74 -4.00
C ASP A 308 -5.15 13.45 -4.35
N HIS A 309 -4.95 12.73 -5.45
CA HIS A 309 -3.62 12.36 -5.94
C HIS A 309 -2.84 13.56 -6.47
N VAL A 310 -3.50 14.62 -6.93
CA VAL A 310 -2.85 15.85 -7.42
C VAL A 310 -2.15 16.56 -6.26
N ILE A 311 -2.78 16.56 -5.08
CA ILE A 311 -2.16 17.08 -3.85
C ILE A 311 -0.94 16.23 -3.49
N TRP A 312 -1.04 14.90 -3.54
CA TRP A 312 0.10 14.00 -3.31
C TRP A 312 1.26 14.25 -4.28
N GLU A 313 1.01 14.33 -5.58
CA GLU A 313 2.06 14.61 -6.58
C GLU A 313 2.70 15.99 -6.36
N SER A 314 1.88 16.99 -6.00
CA SER A 314 2.37 18.32 -5.65
C SER A 314 3.33 18.29 -4.45
N PHE A 315 2.98 17.51 -3.41
CA PHE A 315 3.81 17.31 -2.23
C PHE A 315 5.15 16.65 -2.59
N CYS A 316 5.11 15.53 -3.31
CA CYS A 316 6.31 14.82 -3.76
C CYS A 316 7.22 15.72 -4.61
N GLY A 317 6.62 16.46 -5.55
CA GLY A 317 7.35 17.40 -6.39
C GLY A 317 7.99 18.55 -5.61
N MET A 318 7.30 19.05 -4.57
CA MET A 318 7.84 20.07 -3.67
C MET A 318 9.04 19.55 -2.87
N LEU A 319 8.92 18.38 -2.22
CA LEU A 319 10.02 17.78 -1.47
C LEU A 319 11.22 17.48 -2.37
N ARG A 320 10.99 16.88 -3.53
CA ARG A 320 12.06 16.60 -4.51
C ARG A 320 12.83 17.86 -4.90
N ARG A 321 12.14 18.98 -5.15
CA ARG A 321 12.80 20.26 -5.48
C ARG A 321 13.62 20.81 -4.31
N LYS A 322 13.03 20.92 -3.12
CA LYS A 322 13.74 21.40 -1.92
C LYS A 322 15.00 20.57 -1.63
N LEU A 323 14.91 19.24 -1.77
CA LEU A 323 16.05 18.35 -1.60
C LEU A 323 17.12 18.58 -2.65
N LEU A 324 16.75 18.64 -3.94
CA LEU A 324 17.72 18.85 -5.01
C LEU A 324 18.40 20.22 -4.93
N GLU A 325 17.63 21.28 -4.66
CA GLU A 325 18.13 22.65 -4.46
C GLU A 325 19.12 22.69 -3.28
N GLY A 326 18.71 22.16 -2.12
CA GLY A 326 19.57 22.07 -0.95
C GLY A 326 20.83 21.24 -1.19
N LEU A 327 20.76 20.18 -2.01
CA LEU A 327 21.93 19.39 -2.40
C LEU A 327 22.87 20.13 -3.38
N THR A 328 22.33 20.99 -4.25
CA THR A 328 23.13 21.77 -5.22
C THR A 328 23.79 23.00 -4.61
N GLU A 329 23.11 23.72 -3.71
CA GLU A 329 23.69 24.85 -2.97
C GLU A 329 24.94 24.45 -2.17
N MET A 330 25.08 23.16 -1.86
CA MET A 330 26.21 22.59 -1.13
C MET A 330 27.43 22.22 -2.01
N LYS A 331 27.29 22.23 -3.34
CA LYS A 331 28.41 21.99 -4.27
C LYS A 331 29.10 23.30 -4.72
N ALA A 332 28.46 24.45 -4.48
CA ALA A 332 28.97 25.78 -4.76
C ALA A 332 29.71 26.35 -3.54
#